data_AF-A0A375GIP3-F1
#
_entry.id   AF-A0A375GIP3-F1
#
_cell.length_a   1.000
_cell.length_b   1.000
_cell.length_c   1.000
_cell.angle_alpha   90.00
_cell.angle_beta   90.00
_cell.angle_gamma   90.00
#
_symmetry.space_group_name_H-M   'P 1'
#
loop_
_entity.id
_entity.type
_entity.pdbx_description
1 polymer ?
#
loop_
_entity_poly.entity_id
_entity_poly.type
_entity_poly.pdbx_seq_one_letter_code
_entity_poly.pdbx_strand_id
1 'polypeptide(L)' 'MQRVLLILGCLLIAAAAAWPWLSRLPFDRLGRLPGDIHIVRDGFSFYLPITTCILVSVVVSVVIWLLRR' A
#
# COMPACT_ATOMS: atom_id res chain seq x y z
N MET A 1 -4.48 -22.30 -13.54
CA MET A 1 -5.57 -22.08 -12.55
C MET A 1 -5.09 -22.21 -11.10
N GLN A 2 -4.51 -23.33 -10.66
CA GLN A 2 -3.99 -23.48 -9.28
C GLN A 2 -2.92 -22.46 -8.85
N ARG A 3 -1.99 -22.09 -9.73
CA ARG A 3 -0.95 -21.09 -9.42
C ARG A 3 -1.54 -19.71 -9.14
N VAL A 4 -2.58 -19.32 -9.87
CA VAL A 4 -3.28 -18.05 -9.66
C VAL A 4 -3.95 -18.05 -8.28
N LEU A 5 -4.64 -19.15 -7.92
CA LEU A 5 -5.28 -19.30 -6.60
C LEU A 5 -4.26 -19.25 -5.46
N LEU A 6 -3.09 -19.88 -5.62
CA LEU A 6 -2.00 -19.81 -4.64
C LEU A 6 -1.44 -18.40 -4.47
N ILE A 7 -1.22 -17.68 -5.58
CA ILE A 7 -0.70 -16.32 -5.56
C ILE A 7 -1.70 -15.36 -4.91
N LEU A 8 -2.98 -15.48 -5.27
CA LEU A 8 -4.06 -14.67 -4.70
C LEU A 8 -4.25 -14.95 -3.21
N GLY A 9 -4.15 -16.22 -2.80
CA GLY A 9 -4.18 -16.63 -1.40
C GLY A 9 -3.00 -16.07 -0.60
N CYS A 10 -1.77 -16.19 -1.11
CA CYS A 10 -0.59 -15.58 -0.49
C CYS A 10 -0.71 -14.06 -0.40
N LEU A 11 -1.24 -13.40 -1.42
CA LEU A 11 -1.44 -11.96 -1.43
C LEU A 11 -2.45 -11.52 -0.36
N LEU A 12 -3.55 -12.26 -0.20
CA LEU A 12 -4.53 -12.05 0.85
C LEU A 12 -3.94 -12.25 2.25
N ILE A 13 -3.13 -13.29 2.45
CA ILE A 13 -2.46 -13.54 3.72
C ILE A 13 -1.46 -12.42 4.02
N ALA A 14 -0.68 -11.98 3.03
CA ALA A 14 0.24 -10.86 3.18
C ALA A 14 -0.48 -9.56 3.51
N ALA A 15 -1.62 -9.28 2.85
CA ALA A 15 -2.46 -8.12 3.15
C ALA A 15 -3.05 -8.20 4.57
N ALA A 16 -3.52 -9.38 4.99
CA ALA A 16 -4.05 -9.61 6.33
C ALA A 16 -2.96 -9.50 7.41
N ALA A 17 -1.73 -9.96 7.14
CA ALA A 17 -0.59 -9.85 8.04
C ALA A 17 -0.04 -8.41 8.12
N ALA A 18 -0.15 -7.64 7.04
CA ALA A 18 0.18 -6.22 7.03
C ALA A 18 -0.94 -5.35 7.65
N TRP A 19 -2.17 -5.88 7.74
CA TRP A 19 -3.34 -5.17 8.27
C TRP A 19 -3.15 -4.57 9.68
N PRO A 20 -2.49 -5.22 10.66
CA PRO A 20 -2.24 -4.63 11.98
C PRO A 20 -1.25 -3.47 11.95
N TRP A 21 -0.31 -3.45 10.99
CA TRP A 21 0.58 -2.31 10.79
C TRP A 21 -0.11 -1.19 10.03
N LEU A 22 -0.98 -1.55 9.07
CA LEU A 22 -1.82 -0.61 8.34
C LEU A 22 -2.88 0.04 9.23
N SER A 23 -3.49 -0.71 10.16
CA SER A 23 -4.53 -0.22 11.09
C SER A 23 -3.98 0.49 12.31
N ARG A 24 -2.69 0.28 12.63
CA ARG A 24 -1.93 1.10 13.59
C ARG A 24 -1.46 2.42 12.97
N LEU A 25 -1.62 2.61 11.67
CA LEU A 25 -1.54 3.94 11.11
C LEU A 25 -2.74 4.72 11.66
N PRO A 26 -2.50 5.85 12.35
CA PRO A 26 -3.59 6.72 12.76
C PRO A 26 -4.24 7.28 11.49
N PHE A 27 -5.31 6.64 11.02
CA PHE A 27 -6.08 7.06 9.84
C PHE A 27 -6.62 8.50 10.00
N ASP A 28 -6.80 8.96 11.24
CA ASP A 28 -7.16 10.34 11.58
C ASP A 28 -6.00 11.36 11.47
N ARG A 29 -4.75 10.89 11.33
CA ARG A 29 -3.53 11.69 11.04
C ARG A 29 -2.84 11.22 9.77
N LEU A 30 -3.58 10.62 8.83
CA LEU A 30 -3.08 10.01 7.59
C LEU A 30 -2.65 11.03 6.53
N GLY A 31 -1.93 12.04 6.97
CA GLY A 31 -1.04 12.82 6.12
C GLY A 31 0.43 12.64 6.46
N ARG A 32 0.80 11.63 7.26
CA ARG A 32 2.19 11.40 7.68
C ARG A 32 2.53 9.91 7.75
N LEU A 33 2.41 9.20 6.63
CA LEU A 33 3.45 8.19 6.39
C LEU A 33 4.77 8.96 6.19
N PRO A 34 5.90 8.53 6.78
CA PRO A 34 7.18 9.17 6.52
C PRO A 34 7.49 9.07 5.01
N GLY A 35 7.27 10.18 4.29
CA GLY A 35 7.40 10.26 2.82
C GLY A 35 6.17 10.77 2.08
N ASP A 36 4.96 10.71 2.66
CA ASP A 36 3.75 11.28 2.06
C ASP A 36 3.65 12.76 2.41
N ILE A 37 3.51 13.62 1.39
CA ILE A 37 3.52 15.07 1.56
C ILE A 37 2.09 15.56 1.75
N HIS A 38 1.75 15.99 2.96
CA HIS A 38 0.53 16.75 3.25
C HIS A 38 0.85 18.22 3.44
N ILE A 39 0.26 19.06 2.59
CA ILE A 39 0.33 20.51 2.74
C ILE A 39 -1.08 20.97 3.11
N VAL A 40 -1.27 21.34 4.38
CA VAL A 40 -2.51 21.92 4.89
C VAL A 40 -2.27 23.40 5.17
N ARG A 41 -3.09 24.26 4.56
CA ARG A 41 -3.13 25.72 4.69
C ARG A 41 -4.59 26.12 4.94
N ASP A 42 -4.82 27.32 5.47
CA ASP A 42 -6.18 27.83 5.67
C ASP A 42 -6.93 27.90 4.31
N GLY A 43 -7.90 27.00 4.13
CA GLY A 43 -8.68 26.85 2.90
C GLY A 43 -8.08 25.96 1.80
N PHE A 44 -6.90 25.35 2.01
CA PHE A 44 -6.26 24.49 1.01
C PHE A 44 -5.61 23.25 1.64
N SER A 45 -5.99 22.07 1.16
CA SER A 45 -5.40 20.79 1.57
C SER A 45 -4.92 20.05 0.33
N PHE A 46 -3.62 19.77 0.27
CA PHE A 46 -2.99 18.98 -0.79
C PHE A 46 -2.34 17.74 -0.20
N TYR A 47 -2.68 16.58 -0.77
CA TYR A 47 -2.14 15.28 -0.39
C TYR A 47 -1.37 14.67 -1.55
N LEU A 48 -0.11 14.30 -1.32
CA LEU A 48 0.74 13.63 -2.29
C LEU A 48 1.29 12.31 -1.71
N PRO A 49 0.62 11.19 -1.99
CA PRO A 49 0.96 9.86 -1.47
C PRO A 49 2.12 9.18 -2.21
N ILE A 50 3.34 9.74 -2.13
CA ILE A 50 4.52 9.19 -2.85
C ILE A 50 4.85 7.78 -2.37
N THR A 51 4.92 7.60 -1.06
CA THR A 51 5.34 6.34 -0.42
C THR A 51 4.32 5.24 -0.72
N THR A 52 3.04 5.59 -0.70
CA THR A 52 1.95 4.69 -1.04
C THR A 52 2.01 4.27 -2.50
N CYS A 53 2.23 5.21 -3.43
CA CYS A 53 2.37 4.89 -4.85
C CYS A 53 3.57 3.97 -5.13
N ILE A 54 4.72 4.20 -4.49
CA ILE A 54 5.90 3.35 -4.62
C ILE A 54 5.63 1.95 -4.08
N LEU A 55 5.03 1.84 -2.89
CA LEU A 55 4.71 0.56 -2.27
C LEU A 55 3.77 -0.27 -3.16
N VAL A 56 2.70 0.35 -3.66
CA VAL A 56 1.75 -0.30 -4.58
C VAL A 56 2.46 -0.75 -5.86
N SER A 57 3.32 0.10 -6.43
CA SER A 57 4.09 -0.25 -7.63
C SER A 57 4.99 -1.46 -7.41
N VAL A 58 5.74 -1.51 -6.32
CA VAL A 58 6.61 -2.64 -5.97
C VAL A 58 5.82 -3.93 -5.80
N VAL A 59 4.69 -3.89 -5.08
CA VAL A 59 3.83 -5.08 -4.87
C VAL A 59 3.30 -5.59 -6.22
N VAL A 60 2.76 -4.71 -7.05
CA VAL A 60 2.26 -5.07 -8.39
C VAL A 60 3.39 -5.63 -9.25
N SER A 61 4.58 -5.02 -9.24
CA SER A 61 5.75 -5.53 -9.96
C SER A 61 6.17 -6.92 -9.50
N VAL A 62 6.21 -7.18 -8.19
CA VAL A 62 6.56 -8.50 -7.63
C VAL A 62 5.52 -9.55 -8.01
N VAL A 63 4.24 -9.22 -7.94
CA VAL A 63 3.15 -10.13 -8.35
C VAL A 63 3.24 -10.48 -9.83
N ILE A 64 3.44 -9.49 -10.70
CA ILE A 64 3.60 -9.71 -12.15
C ILE A 64 4.86 -10.52 -12.43
N TRP A 65 5.97 -10.23 -11.74
CA TRP A 65 7.22 -11.00 -11.87
C TRP A 65 7.03 -12.47 -11.51
N LEU A 66 6.33 -12.75 -10.40
CA LEU A 66 6.03 -14.10 -9.94
C LEU A 66 5.06 -14.84 -10.88
N LEU A 67 4.13 -14.13 -11.54
CA LEU A 67 3.19 -14.69 -12.51
C LEU A 67 3.82 -14.94 -13.89
N ARG A 68 4.86 -14.19 -14.26
CA ARG A 68 5.60 -14.38 -15.53
C ARG A 68 6.64 -15.51 -15.46
N ARG A 69 6.96 -16.00 -14.26
CA ARG A 69 7.83 -17.18 -14.05
C ARG A 69 6.99 -18.45 -13.91
#